data_AF-A0AAV8Z994-F1
#
_entry.id   AF-A0AAV8Z994-F1
#
_cell.length_a   1.000
_cell.length_b   1.000
_cell.length_c   1.000
_cell.angle_alpha   90.00
_cell.angle_beta   90.00
_cell.angle_gamma   90.00
#
_symmetry.space_group_name_H-M   'P 1'
#
loop_
_entity.id
_entity.type
_entity.pdbx_description
1 polymer ?
#
loop_
_entity_poly.entity_id
_entity_poly.type
_entity_poly.pdbx_seq_one_letter_code
_entity_poly.pdbx_strand_id
1 'polypeptide(L)'
;MAMRVLWLLFWLQSWYINKDIKNYIWNLTVLPLRRPYNIYNFKHQTDAPTGEIVLPLDALIPCVENATKLCVPGVTPICTTFNEIMCVETLSASTFSESYNTTCIKHTIPCLDNDPLCRNKTEDELTTEGDKTLLKLDLPCFANITINSNVAKFDIASFNGTVPVGSVGSFTYHYHYCVVTLGVPGAENDICVAGPPPESAKS
;
A
#
# COMPACT_ATOMS: atom_id res chain seq x y z
N MET A 1 -12.48 0.57 -21.29
CA MET A 1 -11.41 1.46 -20.79
C MET A 1 -11.87 2.49 -19.75
N ALA A 2 -13.17 2.76 -19.60
CA ALA A 2 -13.71 3.74 -18.63
C ALA A 2 -13.62 3.34 -17.13
N MET A 3 -13.37 2.08 -16.80
CA MET A 3 -13.29 1.61 -15.40
C MET A 3 -11.98 1.95 -14.67
N ARG A 4 -10.91 2.32 -15.39
CA ARG A 4 -9.62 2.68 -14.76
C ARG A 4 -9.56 4.14 -14.26
N VAL A 5 -10.38 5.03 -14.82
CA VAL A 5 -10.38 6.46 -14.47
C VAL A 5 -11.10 6.72 -13.13
N LEU A 6 -12.11 5.91 -12.80
CA LEU A 6 -12.83 6.00 -11.52
C LEU A 6 -11.97 5.56 -10.31
N TRP A 7 -10.92 4.77 -10.55
CA TRP A 7 -10.09 4.16 -9.49
C TRP A 7 -9.13 5.15 -8.81
N LEU A 8 -8.52 6.07 -9.56
CA LEU A 8 -7.56 7.05 -9.02
C LEU A 8 -8.26 8.22 -8.31
N LEU A 9 -9.44 8.63 -8.79
CA LEU A 9 -10.28 9.59 -8.08
C LEU A 9 -10.72 9.05 -6.72
N PHE A 10 -10.98 7.74 -6.60
CA PHE A 10 -11.21 7.09 -5.31
C PHE A 10 -9.94 7.07 -4.43
N TRP A 11 -8.75 6.94 -5.01
CA TRP A 11 -7.50 6.96 -4.25
C TRP A 11 -7.23 8.32 -3.57
N LEU A 12 -7.64 9.42 -4.20
CA LEU A 12 -7.54 10.77 -3.62
C LEU A 12 -8.75 11.17 -2.76
N GLN A 13 -9.96 10.70 -3.09
CA GLN A 13 -11.19 11.07 -2.36
C GLN A 13 -11.56 10.11 -1.21
N SER A 14 -11.01 8.89 -1.16
CA SER A 14 -11.39 7.89 -0.14
C SER A 14 -10.57 7.97 1.16
N TRP A 15 -9.78 9.03 1.33
CA TRP A 15 -9.26 9.43 2.64
C TRP A 15 -10.27 10.40 3.25
N TYR A 16 -11.24 9.88 4.01
CA TYR A 16 -12.06 10.75 4.84
C TYR A 16 -11.17 11.25 5.99
N ILE A 17 -10.53 12.40 5.79
CA ILE A 17 -9.68 13.03 6.79
C ILE A 17 -10.60 13.59 7.88
N ASN A 18 -10.85 12.81 8.92
CA ASN A 18 -11.45 13.36 10.13
C ASN A 18 -10.36 14.17 10.84
N LYS A 19 -10.45 15.50 10.71
CA LYS A 19 -9.42 16.45 11.16
C LYS A 19 -9.17 16.43 12.68
N ASP A 20 -10.08 15.86 13.46
CA ASP A 20 -9.97 15.78 14.92
C ASP A 20 -9.19 14.54 15.42
N ILE A 21 -8.93 13.56 14.55
CA ILE A 21 -8.16 12.37 14.90
C ILE A 21 -6.83 12.46 14.16
N LYS A 22 -5.71 12.42 14.89
CA LYS A 22 -4.35 12.42 14.33
C LYS A 22 -4.05 11.22 13.41
N ASN A 23 -5.01 10.34 13.18
CA ASN A 23 -4.86 9.08 12.46
C ASN A 23 -5.80 9.08 11.25
N TYR A 24 -5.29 8.65 10.09
CA TYR A 24 -6.11 8.41 8.92
C TYR A 24 -6.90 7.13 9.10
N ILE A 25 -8.22 7.18 8.91
CA ILE A 25 -9.08 6.00 8.97
C ILE A 25 -9.52 5.65 7.54
N TRP A 26 -9.16 4.46 7.10
CA TRP A 26 -9.65 3.86 5.86
C TRP A 26 -10.64 2.74 6.18
N ASN A 27 -11.56 2.44 5.27
CA ASN A 27 -12.58 1.41 5.50
C ASN A 27 -12.48 0.32 4.45
N LEU A 28 -12.05 -0.87 4.87
CA LEU A 28 -12.10 -2.06 4.05
C LEU A 28 -13.55 -2.56 3.98
N THR A 29 -14.10 -2.59 2.78
CA THR A 29 -15.45 -3.14 2.55
C THR A 29 -15.32 -4.52 1.91
N VAL A 30 -15.76 -5.56 2.61
CA VAL A 30 -15.87 -6.95 2.12
C VAL A 30 -17.32 -7.35 2.31
N LEU A 31 -18.11 -7.31 1.23
CA LEU A 31 -19.57 -7.40 1.29
C LEU A 31 -20.07 -8.52 2.23
N PRO A 32 -20.96 -8.24 3.20
CA PRO A 32 -21.57 -6.95 3.55
C PRO A 32 -20.85 -6.23 4.71
N LEU A 33 -19.62 -6.58 5.04
CA LEU A 33 -18.89 -6.05 6.19
C LEU A 33 -18.04 -4.84 5.82
N ARG A 34 -18.00 -3.86 6.71
CA ARG A 34 -17.10 -2.70 6.67
C ARG A 34 -16.24 -2.73 7.93
N ARG A 35 -14.93 -2.77 7.74
CA ARG A 35 -13.93 -2.77 8.82
C ARG A 35 -13.08 -1.50 8.74
N PRO A 36 -12.98 -0.70 9.81
CA PRO A 36 -12.07 0.43 9.83
C PRO A 36 -10.63 -0.04 9.98
N TYR A 37 -9.71 0.73 9.39
CA TYR A 37 -8.27 0.55 9.42
C TYR A 37 -7.62 1.88 9.79
N ASN A 38 -6.72 1.85 10.76
CA ASN A 38 -5.83 2.97 11.06
C ASN A 38 -4.65 2.92 10.09
N ILE A 39 -4.43 4.02 9.38
CA ILE A 39 -3.40 4.09 8.36
C ILE A 39 -2.21 4.91 8.84
N TYR A 40 -1.04 4.30 8.73
CA TYR A 40 0.25 4.85 9.10
C TYR A 40 1.14 4.99 7.86
N ASN A 41 1.97 6.03 7.89
CA ASN A 41 2.97 6.31 6.87
C ASN A 41 4.11 7.13 7.48
N PHE A 42 5.07 7.54 6.67
CA PHE A 42 6.22 8.32 7.15
C PHE A 42 5.85 9.57 7.96
N LYS A 43 4.77 10.27 7.61
CA LYS A 43 4.30 11.48 8.30
C LYS A 43 3.42 11.18 9.52
N HIS A 44 2.76 10.03 9.54
CA HIS A 44 1.83 9.60 10.59
C HIS A 44 2.29 8.23 11.09
N GLN A 45 3.30 8.26 11.94
CA GLN A 45 3.94 7.06 12.46
C GLN A 45 3.09 6.45 13.57
N THR A 46 3.17 5.13 13.73
CA THR A 46 2.68 4.46 14.93
C THR A 46 3.71 4.61 16.07
N ASP A 47 3.29 4.42 17.32
CA ASP A 47 4.19 4.38 18.48
C ASP A 47 5.12 3.16 18.47
N ALA A 48 4.91 2.22 17.55
CA ALA A 48 5.80 1.08 17.37
C ALA A 48 7.20 1.54 16.96
N PRO A 49 8.26 0.89 17.48
CA PRO A 49 9.63 1.31 17.24
C PRO A 49 9.96 1.31 15.75
N THR A 50 10.57 2.41 15.29
CA THR A 50 11.18 2.53 13.96
C THR A 50 12.36 1.58 13.88
N GLY A 51 12.09 0.36 13.41
CA GLY A 51 13.07 -0.71 13.35
C GLY A 51 12.83 -1.64 12.16
N GLU A 52 13.79 -2.52 11.93
CA GLU A 52 13.64 -3.60 10.97
C GLU A 52 12.69 -4.66 11.54
N ILE A 53 11.57 -4.87 10.85
CA ILE A 53 10.57 -5.88 11.23
C ILE A 53 10.89 -7.16 10.47
N VAL A 54 11.23 -8.22 11.21
CA VAL A 54 11.46 -9.53 10.60
C VAL A 54 10.13 -10.27 10.50
N LEU A 55 9.67 -10.54 9.29
CA LEU A 55 8.43 -11.26 9.02
C LEU A 55 8.73 -12.66 8.48
N PRO A 56 8.20 -13.72 9.09
CA PRO A 56 8.30 -15.05 8.51
C PRO A 56 7.29 -15.19 7.36
N LEU A 57 7.62 -16.02 6.36
CA LEU A 57 6.81 -16.16 5.15
C LEU A 57 5.39 -16.69 5.43
N ASP A 58 5.22 -17.50 6.47
CA ASP A 58 3.93 -18.05 6.91
C ASP A 58 3.00 -17.01 7.57
N ALA A 59 3.53 -15.85 7.96
CA ALA A 59 2.72 -14.73 8.40
C ALA A 59 2.06 -13.97 7.23
N LEU A 60 2.48 -14.21 5.98
CA LEU A 60 1.95 -13.54 4.80
C LEU A 60 0.75 -14.30 4.22
N ILE A 61 -0.29 -13.56 3.87
CA ILE A 61 -1.49 -14.05 3.19
C ILE A 61 -1.82 -13.15 1.99
N PRO A 62 -2.53 -13.66 0.98
CA PRO A 62 -2.96 -12.85 -0.15
C PRO A 62 -3.98 -11.82 0.33
N CYS A 63 -3.83 -10.59 -0.15
CA CYS A 63 -4.80 -9.54 0.15
C CYS A 63 -6.12 -9.75 -0.59
N VAL A 64 -7.24 -9.44 0.07
CA VAL A 64 -8.54 -9.32 -0.60
C VAL A 64 -8.49 -8.19 -1.64
N GLU A 65 -9.20 -8.33 -2.76
CA GLU A 65 -9.11 -7.38 -3.88
C GLU A 65 -9.31 -5.91 -3.46
N ASN A 66 -10.19 -5.67 -2.49
CA ASN A 66 -10.45 -4.31 -1.99
C ASN A 66 -9.34 -3.76 -1.09
N ALA A 67 -8.51 -4.61 -0.45
CA ALA A 67 -7.36 -4.18 0.34
C ALA A 67 -6.25 -3.59 -0.54
N THR A 68 -6.14 -4.02 -1.80
CA THR A 68 -5.17 -3.47 -2.76
C THR A 68 -5.36 -1.98 -3.02
N LYS A 69 -6.58 -1.46 -2.81
CA LYS A 69 -6.93 -0.05 -2.94
C LYS A 69 -6.23 0.84 -1.93
N LEU A 70 -5.69 0.29 -0.84
CA LEU A 70 -4.93 1.07 0.14
C LEU A 70 -3.55 1.47 -0.39
N CYS A 71 -3.00 0.72 -1.36
CA CYS A 71 -1.63 0.92 -1.83
C CYS A 71 -1.56 1.78 -3.08
N VAL A 72 -0.51 2.61 -3.14
CA VAL A 72 -0.24 3.45 -4.32
C VAL A 72 -0.03 2.52 -5.51
N PRO A 73 -0.57 2.83 -6.70
CA PRO A 73 -0.43 1.96 -7.88
C PRO A 73 1.03 1.61 -8.14
N GLY A 74 1.37 0.32 -8.23
CA GLY A 74 2.74 -0.15 -8.49
C GLY A 74 3.50 -0.60 -7.24
N VAL A 75 3.05 -0.19 -6.04
CA VAL A 75 3.51 -0.77 -4.78
C VAL A 75 2.76 -2.09 -4.53
N THR A 76 3.45 -3.11 -4.03
CA THR A 76 2.83 -4.42 -3.79
C THR A 76 2.06 -4.44 -2.47
N PRO A 77 0.76 -4.74 -2.47
CA PRO A 77 0.00 -4.96 -1.24
C PRO A 77 0.32 -6.36 -0.68
N ILE A 78 0.71 -6.43 0.59
CA ILE A 78 0.80 -7.67 1.35
C ILE A 78 -0.10 -7.63 2.57
N CYS A 79 -0.68 -8.77 2.90
CA CYS A 79 -1.54 -8.89 4.06
C CYS A 79 -0.93 -9.89 5.04
N THR A 80 -1.13 -9.66 6.33
CA THR A 80 -0.65 -10.59 7.37
C THR A 80 -1.77 -11.42 7.95
N THR A 81 -1.42 -12.51 8.62
CA THR A 81 -2.34 -13.29 9.46
C THR A 81 -3.00 -12.46 10.58
N PHE A 82 -2.43 -11.31 10.92
CA PHE A 82 -3.01 -10.33 11.85
C PHE A 82 -3.98 -9.34 11.18
N ASN A 83 -4.32 -9.56 9.91
CA ASN A 83 -5.16 -8.69 9.07
C ASN A 83 -4.57 -7.29 8.83
N GLU A 84 -3.27 -7.10 9.02
CA GLU A 84 -2.59 -5.86 8.64
C GLU A 84 -2.38 -5.83 7.13
N ILE A 85 -2.40 -4.64 6.53
CA ILE A 85 -2.13 -4.42 5.11
C ILE A 85 -0.86 -3.59 5.02
N MET A 86 0.19 -4.10 4.41
CA MET A 86 1.40 -3.33 4.14
C MET A 86 1.54 -3.09 2.64
N CYS A 87 1.87 -1.86 2.28
CA CYS A 87 2.22 -1.49 0.92
C CYS A 87 3.73 -1.45 0.83
N VAL A 88 4.31 -2.40 0.10
CA VAL A 88 5.75 -2.63 0.10
C VAL A 88 6.38 -2.56 -1.29
N GLU A 89 7.63 -2.13 -1.32
CA GLU A 89 8.49 -2.10 -2.50
C GLU A 89 9.86 -2.70 -2.18
N THR A 90 10.53 -3.24 -3.19
CA THR A 90 11.89 -3.79 -3.03
C THR A 90 12.89 -2.71 -2.60
N LEU A 91 13.67 -2.98 -1.56
CA LEU A 91 14.63 -1.99 -1.04
C LEU A 91 15.75 -1.67 -2.05
N SER A 92 16.05 -2.59 -2.98
CA SER A 92 17.01 -2.36 -4.06
C SER A 92 16.64 -1.22 -5.01
N ALA A 93 15.36 -0.83 -5.06
CA ALA A 93 14.88 0.29 -5.87
C ALA A 93 14.95 1.64 -5.13
N SER A 94 15.43 1.65 -3.89
CA SER A 94 15.41 2.83 -3.03
C SER A 94 16.68 3.68 -3.12
N THR A 95 16.53 4.97 -2.84
CA THR A 95 17.61 5.96 -2.74
C THR A 95 17.44 6.80 -1.49
N PHE A 96 18.52 7.23 -0.86
CA PHE A 96 18.43 8.15 0.27
C PHE A 96 17.89 9.51 -0.19
N SER A 97 16.91 10.05 0.53
CA SER A 97 16.29 11.34 0.23
C SER A 97 16.57 12.32 1.36
N GLU A 98 17.30 13.39 1.03
CA GLU A 98 17.68 14.42 1.99
C GLU A 98 16.46 15.19 2.54
N SER A 99 15.42 15.36 1.73
CA SER A 99 14.21 16.11 2.09
C SER A 99 13.42 15.43 3.22
N TYR A 100 13.46 14.10 3.27
CA TYR A 100 12.79 13.30 4.29
C TYR A 100 13.76 12.73 5.33
N ASN A 101 15.08 12.89 5.13
CA ASN A 101 16.12 12.26 5.96
C ASN A 101 15.88 10.74 6.16
N THR A 102 15.47 10.07 5.09
CA THR A 102 15.18 8.63 5.10
C THR A 102 15.41 8.02 3.72
N THR A 103 15.28 6.71 3.64
CA THR A 103 15.28 5.97 2.38
C THR A 103 13.94 6.19 1.68
N CYS A 104 13.97 6.56 0.40
CA CYS A 104 12.77 6.74 -0.42
C CYS A 104 12.83 5.81 -1.63
N ILE A 105 11.67 5.31 -2.05
CA ILE A 105 11.54 4.66 -3.36
C ILE A 105 11.10 5.70 -4.39
N LYS A 106 11.73 5.67 -5.57
CA LYS A 106 11.32 6.50 -6.69
C LYS A 106 10.13 5.85 -7.35
N HIS A 107 9.02 6.56 -7.38
CA HIS A 107 7.77 6.02 -7.87
C HIS A 107 7.16 6.89 -8.95
N THR A 108 6.37 6.29 -9.83
CA THR A 108 5.65 7.01 -10.89
C THR A 108 4.16 6.73 -10.81
N ILE A 109 3.35 7.78 -10.79
CA ILE A 109 1.88 7.69 -10.78
C ILE A 109 1.35 8.33 -12.05
N PRO A 110 0.43 7.67 -12.78
CA PRO A 110 -0.20 8.29 -13.94
C PRO A 110 -1.04 9.50 -13.51
N CYS A 111 -0.77 10.65 -14.13
CA CYS A 111 -1.59 11.85 -13.97
C CYS A 111 -2.90 11.68 -14.73
N LEU A 112 -4.01 11.92 -14.05
CA LEU A 112 -5.30 12.10 -14.70
C LEU A 112 -5.51 13.56 -15.12
N ASP A 113 -6.34 13.75 -16.14
CA ASP A 113 -6.81 15.08 -16.52
C ASP A 113 -7.39 15.77 -15.29
N ASN A 114 -6.90 16.97 -15.01
CA ASN A 114 -7.34 17.80 -13.88
C ASN A 114 -6.98 17.28 -12.47
N ASP A 115 -6.06 16.32 -12.34
CA ASP A 115 -5.58 15.87 -11.03
C ASP A 115 -4.86 17.01 -10.27
N PRO A 116 -5.33 17.39 -9.07
CA PRO A 116 -4.69 18.43 -8.27
C PRO A 116 -3.25 18.12 -7.87
N LEU A 117 -2.85 16.83 -7.80
CA LEU A 117 -1.46 16.45 -7.51
C LEU A 117 -0.51 16.73 -8.68
N CYS A 118 -1.04 16.72 -9.91
CA CYS A 118 -0.27 16.96 -11.12
C CYS A 118 -0.31 18.44 -11.55
N ARG A 119 -1.34 19.17 -11.13
CA ARG A 119 -1.42 20.63 -11.32
C ARG A 119 -0.35 21.30 -10.45
N ASN A 120 0.53 22.08 -11.07
CA ASN A 120 1.65 22.82 -10.45
C ASN A 120 2.94 22.01 -10.21
N LYS A 121 3.14 20.92 -10.95
CA LYS A 121 4.40 20.17 -10.94
C LYS A 121 5.38 20.68 -12.00
N THR A 122 6.67 20.65 -11.69
CA THR A 122 7.71 21.10 -12.63
C THR A 122 7.89 20.09 -13.75
N GLU A 123 8.49 20.50 -14.86
CA GLU A 123 8.81 19.60 -15.98
C GLU A 123 9.72 18.44 -15.55
N ASP A 124 10.57 18.64 -14.54
CA ASP A 124 11.46 17.60 -14.00
C ASP A 124 10.70 16.53 -13.18
N GLU A 125 9.60 16.92 -12.53
CA GLU A 125 8.72 16.03 -11.77
C GLU A 125 7.76 15.27 -12.69
N LEU A 126 7.52 15.76 -13.90
CA LEU A 126 6.64 15.12 -14.87
C LEU A 126 7.47 14.33 -15.90
N THR A 127 6.92 13.24 -16.41
CA THR A 127 7.54 12.45 -17.47
C THR A 127 6.47 11.93 -18.39
N THR A 128 6.66 12.13 -19.69
CA THR A 128 5.74 11.64 -20.72
C THR A 128 6.23 10.29 -21.22
N GLU A 129 5.40 9.26 -21.06
CA GLU A 129 5.63 7.92 -21.61
C GLU A 129 4.47 7.59 -22.55
N GLY A 130 4.72 7.78 -23.85
CA GLY A 130 3.66 7.73 -24.87
C GLY A 130 2.63 8.84 -24.66
N ASP A 131 1.36 8.47 -24.62
CA ASP A 131 0.24 9.41 -24.42
C ASP A 131 -0.09 9.67 -22.94
N LYS A 132 0.74 9.20 -22.01
CA LYS A 132 0.50 9.34 -20.57
C LYS A 132 1.54 10.26 -19.94
N THR A 133 1.05 11.25 -19.21
CA THR A 133 1.86 12.03 -18.28
C THR A 133 1.95 11.27 -16.96
N LEU A 134 3.16 11.00 -16.49
CA LEU A 134 3.46 10.36 -15.22
C LEU A 134 4.07 11.40 -14.28
N LEU A 135 3.63 11.43 -13.03
CA LEU A 135 4.25 12.18 -11.95
C LEU A 135 5.29 11.30 -11.28
N LYS A 136 6.54 11.75 -11.23
CA LYS A 136 7.60 11.19 -10.40
C LYS A 136 7.45 11.71 -8.98
N LEU A 137 7.49 10.80 -8.01
CA LEU A 137 7.46 11.14 -6.59
C LEU A 137 8.38 10.22 -5.80
N ASP A 138 8.95 10.78 -4.74
CA ASP A 138 9.68 10.02 -3.75
C ASP A 138 8.70 9.57 -2.67
N LEU A 139 8.56 8.26 -2.49
CA LEU A 139 7.78 7.68 -1.39
C LEU A 139 8.74 7.30 -0.25
N PRO A 140 8.71 8.02 0.89
CA PRO A 140 9.57 7.69 2.03
C PRO A 140 9.18 6.36 2.65
N CYS A 141 10.18 5.54 2.92
CA CYS A 141 10.03 4.31 3.70
C CYS A 141 9.67 4.69 5.14
N PHE A 142 8.51 4.21 5.57
CA PHE A 142 8.05 4.30 6.94
C PHE A 142 8.77 3.27 7.83
N ALA A 143 8.95 2.06 7.32
CA ALA A 143 9.67 0.97 7.99
C ALA A 143 10.38 0.08 6.96
N ASN A 144 11.36 -0.67 7.42
CA ASN A 144 11.99 -1.72 6.63
C ASN A 144 11.51 -3.07 7.16
N ILE A 145 11.07 -3.96 6.27
CA ILE A 145 10.75 -5.33 6.61
C ILE A 145 11.75 -6.28 5.98
N THR A 146 12.04 -7.36 6.67
CA THR A 146 12.87 -8.45 6.16
C THR A 146 12.05 -9.72 6.18
N ILE A 147 11.81 -10.27 4.99
CA ILE A 147 11.07 -11.52 4.82
C ILE A 147 12.08 -12.65 4.70
N ASN A 148 11.99 -13.59 5.64
CA ASN A 148 12.82 -14.79 5.65
C ASN A 148 12.09 -15.89 4.89
N SER A 149 12.71 -16.38 3.81
CA SER A 149 12.13 -17.41 2.97
C SER A 149 13.18 -18.45 2.58
N ASN A 150 12.77 -19.71 2.55
CA ASN A 150 13.54 -20.84 2.02
C ASN A 150 13.44 -20.97 0.49
N VAL A 151 12.65 -20.10 -0.15
CA VAL A 151 12.47 -20.07 -1.61
C VAL A 151 13.49 -19.14 -2.22
N ALA A 152 14.34 -19.67 -3.10
CA ALA A 152 15.23 -18.86 -3.91
C ALA A 152 14.42 -18.02 -4.91
N LYS A 153 14.77 -16.74 -5.06
CA LYS A 153 14.06 -15.78 -5.94
C LYS A 153 12.58 -15.60 -5.58
N PHE A 154 12.29 -15.50 -4.29
CA PHE A 154 10.96 -15.13 -3.82
C PHE A 154 10.57 -13.75 -4.38
N ASP A 155 9.47 -13.70 -5.11
CA ASP A 155 8.87 -12.47 -5.61
C ASP A 155 7.53 -12.25 -4.90
N ILE A 156 7.49 -11.20 -4.10
CA ILE A 156 6.34 -10.83 -3.27
C ILE A 156 5.13 -10.41 -4.11
N ALA A 157 5.35 -9.84 -5.30
CA ALA A 157 4.28 -9.44 -6.20
C ALA A 157 3.54 -10.65 -6.79
N SER A 158 4.22 -11.80 -6.88
CA SER A 158 3.67 -13.06 -7.38
C SER A 158 3.11 -13.97 -6.29
N PHE A 159 3.24 -13.59 -5.01
CA PHE A 159 2.86 -14.44 -3.90
C PHE A 159 1.34 -14.60 -3.79
N ASN A 160 0.89 -15.85 -3.80
CA ASN A 160 -0.53 -16.22 -3.79
C ASN A 160 -1.01 -16.81 -2.45
N GLY A 161 -0.18 -16.76 -1.40
CA GLY A 161 -0.48 -17.40 -0.11
C GLY A 161 -0.01 -18.84 0.03
N THR A 162 0.50 -19.46 -1.03
CA THR A 162 0.99 -20.85 -0.95
C THR A 162 2.50 -20.87 -1.02
N VAL A 163 3.12 -21.48 0.00
CA VAL A 163 4.56 -21.76 -0.01
C VAL A 163 4.79 -23.00 -0.88
N PRO A 164 5.67 -22.94 -1.90
CA PRO A 164 5.96 -24.09 -2.75
C PRO A 164 6.41 -25.30 -1.92
N VAL A 165 5.69 -26.42 -2.04
CA VAL A 165 6.05 -27.67 -1.37
C VAL A 165 7.26 -28.27 -2.09
N GLY A 166 8.45 -28.17 -1.50
CA GLY A 166 9.67 -28.74 -2.08
C GLY A 166 10.96 -27.94 -1.83
N SER A 167 10.86 -26.71 -1.33
CA SER A 167 12.02 -25.90 -0.92
C SER A 167 12.52 -26.27 0.47
N VAL A 168 12.82 -27.55 0.73
CA VAL A 168 13.43 -28.01 1.99
C VAL A 168 14.94 -27.73 2.01
N GLY A 169 15.34 -26.58 1.48
CA GLY A 169 16.73 -26.13 1.56
C GLY A 169 17.06 -25.68 2.97
N SER A 170 18.26 -25.97 3.44
CA SER A 170 18.80 -25.43 4.70
C SER A 170 19.13 -23.94 4.65
N PHE A 171 18.89 -23.29 3.51
CA PHE A 171 19.22 -21.90 3.27
C PHE A 171 18.02 -21.00 3.52
N THR A 172 18.22 -19.99 4.36
CA THR A 172 17.27 -18.88 4.56
C THR A 172 17.76 -17.70 3.74
N TYR A 173 16.93 -17.25 2.80
CA TYR A 173 17.14 -16.01 2.05
C TYR A 173 16.44 -14.86 2.78
N HIS A 174 17.09 -13.70 2.79
CA HIS A 174 16.59 -12.47 3.38
C HIS A 174 16.20 -11.49 2.29
N TYR A 175 14.93 -11.15 2.21
CA TYR A 175 14.41 -10.19 1.24
C TYR A 175 13.99 -8.92 1.97
N HIS A 176 14.62 -7.81 1.60
CA HIS A 176 14.39 -6.52 2.25
C HIS A 176 13.39 -5.68 1.45
N TYR A 177 12.38 -5.17 2.13
CA TYR A 177 11.36 -4.31 1.53
C TYR A 177 11.17 -3.04 2.33
N CYS A 178 10.86 -1.97 1.61
CA CYS A 178 10.45 -0.68 2.11
C CYS A 178 8.92 -0.69 2.28
N VAL A 179 8.44 -0.49 3.51
CA VAL A 179 7.00 -0.26 3.78
C VAL A 179 6.72 1.22 3.62
N VAL A 180 5.86 1.59 2.67
CA VAL A 180 5.45 3.00 2.47
C VAL A 180 4.14 3.34 3.17
N THR A 181 3.29 2.35 3.40
CA THR A 181 2.00 2.51 4.06
C THR A 181 1.66 1.24 4.83
N LEU A 182 1.14 1.39 6.04
CA LEU A 182 0.69 0.32 6.91
C LEU A 182 -0.75 0.60 7.32
N GLY A 183 -1.66 -0.33 7.04
CA GLY A 183 -3.02 -0.35 7.56
C GLY A 183 -3.15 -1.38 8.67
N VAL A 184 -3.46 -0.93 9.88
CA VAL A 184 -3.75 -1.80 11.02
C VAL A 184 -5.27 -1.85 11.22
N PRO A 185 -5.89 -3.04 11.34
CA PRO A 185 -7.33 -3.13 11.57
C PRO A 185 -7.71 -2.46 12.89
N GLY A 186 -8.86 -1.77 12.89
CA GLY A 186 -9.49 -1.27 14.11
C GLY A 186 -10.03 -2.40 15.00
N ALA A 187 -10.66 -2.03 16.11
CA ALA A 187 -11.19 -3.00 17.05
C ALA A 187 -12.31 -3.86 16.41
N GLU A 188 -12.43 -5.12 16.82
CA GLU A 188 -13.37 -6.07 16.19
C GLU A 188 -14.84 -5.67 16.36
N ASN A 189 -15.16 -4.93 17.42
CA ASN A 189 -16.48 -4.38 17.68
C ASN A 189 -16.85 -3.21 16.74
N ASP A 190 -15.89 -2.64 16.00
CA ASP A 190 -16.15 -1.56 15.04
C ASP A 190 -16.56 -2.08 13.65
N ILE A 191 -16.66 -3.40 13.48
CA ILE A 191 -17.13 -4.00 12.25
C ILE A 191 -18.64 -3.74 12.12
N CYS A 192 -19.01 -3.00 11.08
CA CYS A 192 -20.39 -2.67 10.78
C CYS A 192 -20.85 -3.33 9.48
N VAL A 193 -22.15 -3.62 9.39
CA VAL A 193 -22.76 -4.06 8.14
C VAL A 193 -22.87 -2.83 7.24
N ALA A 194 -22.21 -2.86 6.08
CA ALA A 194 -22.41 -1.89 5.03
C ALA A 194 -23.90 -1.91 4.66
N GLY A 195 -24.56 -0.77 4.82
CA GLY A 195 -25.95 -0.61 4.36
C GLY A 195 -26.07 -0.97 2.88
N PRO A 196 -27.29 -1.28 2.40
CA PRO A 196 -27.50 -1.54 0.98
C PRO A 196 -26.89 -0.40 0.15
N PRO A 197 -26.23 -0.71 -0.98
CA PRO A 197 -25.69 0.34 -1.84
C PRO A 197 -26.83 1.31 -2.18
N PRO A 198 -26.59 2.63 -2.18
CA PRO A 198 -27.62 3.59 -2.51
C PRO A 198 -28.20 3.21 -3.86
N GLU A 199 -29.51 2.99 -3.92
CA GLU A 199 -30.23 2.72 -5.17
C GLU A 199 -29.86 3.84 -6.13
N SER A 200 -29.05 3.53 -7.15
CA SER A 200 -28.62 4.51 -8.13
C SER A 200 -29.89 5.09 -8.74
N ALA A 201 -30.19 6.35 -8.41
CA ALA A 201 -31.33 7.05 -8.95
C ALA A 201 -31.24 6.96 -10.48
N LYS A 202 -32.16 6.20 -11.09
CA LYS A 202 -32.26 6.10 -12.54
C LYS A 202 -32.56 7.51 -13.05
N SER A 203 -31.54 8.15 -13.62
CA SER A 203 -31.68 9.33 -14.47
C SER A 203 -32.13 8.93 -15.86
#